data_AF-A0A9D8L893-F1
#
_entry.id   AF-A0A9D8L893-F1
#
_cell.length_a   1.000
_cell.length_b   1.000
_cell.length_c   1.000
_cell.angle_alpha   90.00
_cell.angle_beta   90.00
_cell.angle_gamma   90.00
#
_symmetry.space_group_name_H-M   'P 1'
#
loop_
_entity.id
_entity.type
_entity.pdbx_description
1 polymer ?
#
loop_
_entity_poly.entity_id
_entity_poly.type
_entity_poly.pdbx_seq_one_letter_code
_entity_poly.pdbx_strand_id
1 'polypeptide(L)'
;LMRTYAASHGQTILKLRLPAALPFIFNGLKINTTLALIGAIVAEFFGTPIVGMGFRISTEVGRMSIDMVWAEIAVAALAGSVFYGVMALIERACTFWHPSFRT
;
A
#
# COMPACT_ATOMS: atom_id res chain seq x y z
N LEU A 1 11.35 0.91 -33.48
CA LEU A 1 10.78 -0.44 -33.71
C LEU A 1 9.25 -0.46 -33.67
N MET A 2 8.53 -0.18 -32.56
CA MET A 2 7.03 -0.24 -32.60
C MET A 2 6.38 0.75 -33.59
N ARG A 3 6.96 1.95 -33.77
CA ARG A 3 6.51 2.91 -34.80
C ARG A 3 6.76 2.39 -36.24
N THR A 4 7.75 1.51 -36.40
CA THR A 4 8.12 0.88 -37.67
C THR A 4 7.22 -0.33 -37.99
N TYR A 5 6.61 -0.95 -36.98
CA TYR A 5 5.68 -2.09 -37.12
C TYR A 5 4.20 -1.70 -37.28
N ALA A 6 3.90 -0.42 -37.52
CA ALA A 6 2.51 0.10 -37.60
C ALA A 6 1.64 -0.32 -36.39
N ALA A 7 2.24 -0.40 -35.19
CA ALA A 7 1.52 -0.81 -33.99
C ALA A 7 0.43 0.21 -33.62
N SER A 8 -0.77 -0.28 -33.30
CA SER A 8 -1.88 0.59 -32.90
C SER A 8 -1.59 1.27 -31.56
N HIS A 9 -2.29 2.37 -31.28
CA HIS A 9 -2.08 3.14 -30.05
C HIS A 9 -2.25 2.27 -28.79
N GLY A 10 -3.25 1.39 -28.78
CA GLY A 10 -3.48 0.44 -27.68
C GLY A 10 -2.37 -0.60 -27.52
N GLN A 11 -1.79 -1.09 -28.63
CA GLN A 11 -0.66 -2.02 -28.57
C GLN A 11 0.59 -1.36 -27.97
N THR A 12 0.84 -0.09 -28.31
CA THR A 12 1.95 0.68 -27.75
C THR A 12 1.75 0.93 -26.24
N ILE A 13 0.52 1.21 -25.81
CA ILE A 13 0.21 1.37 -24.38
C ILE A 13 0.44 0.07 -23.63
N LEU A 14 -0.21 -1.02 -24.03
CA LEU A 14 -0.19 -2.28 -23.29
C LEU A 14 1.16 -3.00 -23.31
N LYS A 15 1.88 -2.97 -24.44
CA LYS A 15 3.11 -3.76 -24.62
C LYS A 15 4.40 -2.99 -24.39
N LEU A 16 4.36 -1.65 -24.34
CA LEU A 16 5.57 -0.84 -24.18
C LEU A 16 5.48 0.14 -23.01
N ARG A 17 4.43 0.97 -22.96
CA ARG A 17 4.31 1.99 -21.91
C ARG A 17 3.95 1.41 -20.56
N LEU A 18 2.98 0.49 -20.51
CA LEU A 18 2.52 -0.14 -19.27
C LEU A 18 3.67 -0.92 -18.60
N PRO A 19 4.40 -1.84 -19.28
CA PRO A 19 5.47 -2.59 -18.63
C PRO A 19 6.66 -1.72 -18.19
N ALA A 20 6.93 -0.64 -18.93
CA ALA A 20 7.97 0.33 -18.55
C ALA A 20 7.56 1.22 -17.36
N ALA A 21 6.25 1.50 -17.20
CA ALA A 21 5.72 2.31 -16.11
C ALA A 21 5.40 1.50 -14.83
N LEU A 22 5.22 0.18 -14.93
CA LEU A 22 4.86 -0.68 -13.80
C LEU A 22 5.76 -0.49 -12.56
N PRO A 23 7.11 -0.45 -12.66
CA PRO A 23 7.96 -0.22 -11.49
C PRO A 23 7.67 1.12 -10.79
N PHE A 24 7.39 2.17 -11.56
CA PHE A 24 7.05 3.50 -11.01
C PHE A 24 5.68 3.51 -10.35
N ILE A 25 4.70 2.82 -10.95
CA ILE A 25 3.36 2.65 -10.40
C ILE A 25 3.42 1.91 -9.06
N PHE A 26 4.16 0.80 -8.99
CA PHE A 26 4.32 0.03 -7.75
C PHE A 26 5.05 0.82 -6.67
N ASN A 27 6.03 1.65 -7.02
CA ASN A 27 6.67 2.56 -6.08
C ASN A 27 5.65 3.53 -5.47
N GLY A 28 4.83 4.17 -6.30
CA GLY A 28 3.74 5.03 -5.83
C GLY A 28 2.73 4.30 -4.95
N LEU A 29 2.34 3.07 -5.34
CA LEU A 29 1.41 2.26 -4.57
C LEU A 29 1.96 1.87 -3.19
N LYS A 30 3.24 1.52 -3.07
CA LYS A 30 3.88 1.20 -1.77
C LYS A 30 3.87 2.37 -0.79
N ILE A 31 3.99 3.60 -1.27
CA ILE A 31 3.91 4.79 -0.40
C ILE A 31 2.44 5.04 -0.02
N ASN A 32 1.55 4.96 -1.00
CA ASN A 32 0.13 5.20 -0.79
C ASN A 32 -0.55 4.16 0.11
N THR A 33 -0.07 2.92 0.16
CA THR A 33 -0.63 1.89 1.06
C THR A 33 -0.52 2.30 2.52
N THR A 34 0.64 2.82 2.93
CA THR A 34 0.86 3.27 4.31
C THR A 34 0.03 4.52 4.61
N LEU A 35 -0.04 5.46 3.65
CA LEU A 35 -0.84 6.68 3.80
C LEU A 35 -2.34 6.37 3.90
N ALA A 36 -2.83 5.42 3.11
CA ALA A 36 -4.22 4.96 3.15
C ALA A 36 -4.56 4.29 4.49
N LEU A 37 -3.65 3.48 5.04
CA LEU A 37 -3.82 2.88 6.36
C LEU A 37 -3.93 3.96 7.45
N ILE A 38 -3.03 4.94 7.45
CA ILE A 38 -3.09 6.07 8.39
C ILE A 38 -4.42 6.81 8.25
N GLY A 39 -4.82 7.13 7.01
CA GLY A 39 -6.09 7.80 6.73
C GLY A 39 -7.30 7.00 7.22
N ALA A 40 -7.29 5.68 7.08
CA ALA A 40 -8.33 4.79 7.58
C ALA A 40 -8.40 4.80 9.11
N ILE A 41 -7.25 4.69 9.80
CA ILE A 41 -7.19 4.75 11.28
C ILE A 41 -7.70 6.09 11.79
N VAL A 42 -7.30 7.20 11.16
CA VAL A 42 -7.79 8.55 11.52
C VAL A 42 -9.28 8.68 11.26
N ALA A 43 -9.79 8.14 10.15
CA ALA A 43 -11.22 8.13 9.86
C ALA A 43 -12.01 7.30 10.89
N GLU A 44 -11.49 6.16 11.33
CA GLU A 44 -12.07 5.37 12.41
C GLU A 44 -12.04 6.12 13.75
N PHE A 45 -10.96 6.85 14.02
CA PHE A 45 -10.77 7.61 15.26
C PHE A 45 -11.86 8.68 15.46
N PHE A 46 -12.28 9.36 14.40
CA PHE A 46 -13.27 10.44 14.45
C PHE A 46 -14.67 10.07 13.96
N GLY A 47 -14.80 9.07 13.07
CA GLY A 47 -15.99 8.86 12.26
C GLY A 47 -16.88 7.68 12.62
N THR A 48 -16.39 6.67 13.37
CA THR A 48 -17.17 5.46 13.66
C THR A 48 -17.29 5.19 15.17
N PRO A 49 -18.50 5.10 15.74
CA PRO A 49 -18.68 5.00 17.19
C PRO A 49 -18.70 3.56 17.75
N ILE A 50 -18.33 2.53 16.97
CA ILE A 50 -18.58 1.13 17.37
C ILE A 50 -17.49 0.11 17.04
N VAL A 51 -16.74 0.26 15.94
CA VAL A 51 -15.72 -0.71 15.52
C VAL A 51 -14.57 -0.01 14.79
N GLY A 52 -13.33 -0.39 15.13
CA GLY A 52 -12.12 0.15 14.49
C GLY A 52 -10.94 0.20 15.46
N MET A 53 -9.72 0.15 14.93
CA MET A 53 -8.50 0.33 15.74
C MET A 53 -8.41 1.78 16.22
N GLY A 54 -8.73 2.75 15.37
CA GLY A 54 -8.73 4.17 15.77
C GLY A 54 -9.71 4.47 16.91
N PHE A 55 -10.90 3.87 16.86
CA PHE A 55 -11.94 4.03 17.88
C PHE A 55 -11.55 3.42 19.24
N ARG A 56 -10.91 2.25 19.23
CA ARG A 56 -10.50 1.58 20.47
C ARG A 56 -9.33 2.32 21.13
N ILE A 57 -8.37 2.85 20.36
CA ILE A 57 -7.32 3.73 20.91
C ILE A 57 -7.95 4.92 21.64
N SER A 58 -8.91 5.64 21.02
CA SER A 58 -9.50 6.83 21.65
C SER A 58 -10.30 6.51 22.91
N THR A 59 -11.03 5.39 22.91
CA THR A 59 -11.87 4.96 24.03
C THR A 59 -11.04 4.45 25.21
N GLU A 60 -10.02 3.64 24.93
CA GLU A 60 -9.17 3.00 25.94
C GLU A 60 -8.18 4.00 26.57
N VAL A 61 -7.74 5.02 25.82
CA VAL A 61 -7.05 6.19 26.41
C VAL A 61 -7.92 6.86 27.48
N GLY A 62 -9.22 7.04 27.21
CA GLY A 62 -10.18 7.61 28.18
C GLY A 62 -10.43 6.72 29.40
N ARG A 63 -10.23 5.40 29.27
CA ARG A 63 -10.35 4.40 30.35
C ARG A 63 -9.05 4.20 31.13
N MET A 64 -7.98 4.91 30.80
CA MET A 64 -6.63 4.71 31.35
C MET A 64 -6.07 3.29 31.15
N SER A 65 -6.61 2.52 30.20
CA SER A 65 -6.14 1.18 29.83
C SER A 65 -5.00 1.26 28.81
N ILE A 66 -3.86 1.82 29.25
CA ILE A 66 -2.70 2.10 28.41
C ILE A 66 -2.11 0.81 27.79
N ASP A 67 -2.25 -0.34 28.45
CA ASP A 67 -1.84 -1.64 27.91
C ASP A 67 -2.54 -1.96 26.58
N MET A 68 -3.84 -1.65 26.49
CA MET A 68 -4.64 -1.89 25.29
C MET A 68 -4.24 -0.93 24.16
N VAL A 69 -3.94 0.32 24.51
CA VAL A 69 -3.48 1.34 23.56
C VAL A 69 -2.16 0.91 22.89
N TRP A 70 -1.20 0.42 23.68
CA TRP A 70 0.06 -0.09 23.13
C TRP A 70 -0.13 -1.35 22.28
N ALA A 71 -1.03 -2.25 22.68
CA ALA A 71 -1.36 -3.42 21.88
C ALA A 71 -1.91 -3.02 20.50
N GLU A 72 -2.76 -2.01 20.43
CA GLU A 72 -3.32 -1.53 19.17
C GLU A 72 -2.32 -0.80 18.29
N ILE A 73 -1.42 0.00 18.88
CA ILE A 73 -0.30 0.60 18.15
C ILE A 73 0.60 -0.50 17.55
N ALA A 74 0.90 -1.55 18.31
CA ALA A 74 1.71 -2.67 17.82
C ALA A 74 1.02 -3.42 16.66
N VAL A 75 -0.29 -3.67 16.78
CA VAL A 75 -1.09 -4.29 15.71
C VAL A 75 -1.16 -3.39 14.47
N ALA A 76 -1.33 -2.07 14.63
CA ALA A 76 -1.34 -1.13 13.53
C ALA A 76 0.02 -1.09 12.80
N ALA A 77 1.13 -1.09 13.55
CA ALA A 77 2.47 -1.15 12.99
C ALA A 77 2.73 -2.46 12.23
N LEU A 78 2.27 -3.58 12.78
CA LEU A 78 2.33 -4.88 12.11
C LEU A 78 1.49 -4.89 10.83
N ALA A 79 0.25 -4.41 10.88
CA ALA A 79 -0.63 -4.33 9.72
C ALA A 79 -0.02 -3.48 8.60
N GLY A 80 0.53 -2.31 8.93
CA GLY A 80 1.22 -1.45 7.95
C GLY A 80 2.45 -2.12 7.34
N SER A 81 3.24 -2.82 8.16
CA SER A 81 4.42 -3.57 7.68
C SER A 81 4.00 -4.71 6.74
N VAL A 82 2.92 -5.43 7.08
CA VAL A 82 2.36 -6.49 6.24
C VAL A 82 1.83 -5.94 4.93
N PHE A 83 1.06 -4.85 4.93
CA PHE A 83 0.56 -4.22 3.71
C PHE A 83 1.70 -3.78 2.78
N TYR A 84 2.73 -3.13 3.34
CA TYR A 84 3.92 -2.76 2.57
C TYR A 84 4.62 -4.01 2.01
N GLY A 85 4.81 -5.03 2.84
CA GLY A 85 5.45 -6.30 2.45
C GLY A 85 4.71 -7.00 1.33
N VAL A 86 3.38 -7.11 1.41
CA VAL A 86 2.53 -7.65 0.35
C VAL A 86 2.72 -6.85 -0.93
N MET A 87 2.74 -5.52 -0.85
CA MET A 87 2.90 -4.69 -2.03
C MET A 87 4.29 -4.82 -2.67
N ALA A 88 5.34 -4.97 -1.85
CA ALA A 88 6.69 -5.26 -2.32
C ALA A 88 6.80 -6.66 -2.97
N LEU A 89 6.10 -7.66 -2.45
CA LEU A 89 6.04 -8.99 -3.06
C LEU A 89 5.32 -8.97 -4.41
N ILE A 90 4.21 -8.23 -4.51
CA ILE A 90 3.48 -8.06 -5.78
C ILE A 90 4.35 -7.34 -6.79
N GLU A 91 5.03 -6.26 -6.39
CA GLU A 91 5.98 -5.55 -7.27
C GLU A 91 7.05 -6.50 -7.79
N ARG A 92 7.67 -7.31 -6.91
CA ARG A 92 8.70 -8.28 -7.31
C ARG A 92 8.15 -9.32 -8.29
N ALA A 93 6.94 -9.82 -8.07
CA ALA A 93 6.28 -10.75 -8.98
C ALA A 93 5.94 -10.11 -10.33
N CYS A 94 5.50 -8.84 -10.34
CA CYS A 94 5.09 -8.11 -11.53
C CYS A 94 6.24 -7.38 -12.24
N THR A 95 7.45 -7.31 -11.69
CA THR A 95 8.59 -6.63 -12.33
C THR A 95 9.80 -7.56 -12.46
N PHE A 96 9.57 -8.88 -12.41
CA PHE A 96 10.60 -9.92 -12.48
C PHE A 96 11.54 -9.81 -13.70
N TRP A 97 11.10 -9.16 -14.79
CA TRP A 97 11.90 -8.94 -15.99
C TRP A 97 12.86 -7.75 -15.89
N HIS A 98 12.65 -6.83 -14.95
CA HIS A 98 13.43 -5.60 -14.85
C HIS A 98 14.82 -5.90 -14.23
N PRO A 99 15.93 -5.50 -14.88
CA PRO A 99 17.29 -5.88 -14.46
C PRO A 99 17.68 -5.46 -13.03
N SER A 100 16.96 -4.52 -12.43
CA SER A 100 17.20 -4.01 -11.08
C SER A 100 16.91 -5.01 -9.95
N PHE A 101 16.25 -6.14 -10.23
CA PHE A 101 16.00 -7.21 -9.25
C PHE A 101 16.92 -8.42 -9.40
N ARG A 102 18.04 -8.30 -10.14
CA ARG A 102 19.00 -9.39 -10.39
C ARG A 102 20.14 -9.53 -9.35
N THR A 103 20.06 -8.83 -8.22
CA THR A 103 21.04 -8.93 -7.13
C THR A 103 20.37 -9.52 -5.91
#